data_AF-A0A7S2U4D2-F1
#
_entry.id   AF-A0A7S2U4D2-F1
#
_cell.length_a   1.000
_cell.length_b   1.000
_cell.length_c   1.000
_cell.angle_alpha   90.00
_cell.angle_beta   90.00
_cell.angle_gamma   90.00
#
_symmetry.space_group_name_H-M   'P 1'
#
loop_
_entity.id
_entity.type
_entity.pdbx_description
1 polymer ?
#
loop_
_entity_poly.entity_id
_entity_poly.type
_entity_poly.pdbx_seq_one_letter_code
_entity_poly.pdbx_strand_id
1 'polypeptide(L)'
;TNLPHGDYHDGTDHLNVAESEGAVHRNSMVEQWAIMDSHLNNYADLDQRWKVLTIWMTANDVCGRCDGPMDQGYLDAWVSGTDQFIRNITTRTGKLYINLISTLHLSRVAEIQRSVEYCKIEHKVINECGCIDKGNSTMLKFLDANTALMNKQLHVLAQKWQDSFAAAGRSDVAVVVQPFMEGLGDTLDFGFLSNLDCFHPSAEAHQSLAIGLWNSMLCNKGRAQRCGRLFSKDMQPVCANSTSVFYTGPDVVPVVPPANKMYSS
;
A
#
# COMPACT_ATOMS: atom_id res chain seq x y z
N THR A 1 -10.34 15.43 -15.87
CA THR A 1 -8.94 15.32 -16.35
C THR A 1 -8.60 13.85 -16.35
N ASN A 2 -8.12 13.28 -17.46
CA ASN A 2 -7.87 11.83 -17.52
C ASN A 2 -6.56 11.52 -16.78
N LEU A 3 -6.61 10.53 -15.90
CA LEU A 3 -5.40 9.91 -15.38
C LEU A 3 -4.78 9.07 -16.51
N PRO A 4 -3.46 8.82 -16.50
CA PRO A 4 -2.77 8.22 -17.63
C PRO A 4 -3.20 6.78 -17.88
N HIS A 5 -3.75 6.11 -16.85
CA HIS A 5 -4.26 4.73 -16.92
C HIS A 5 -5.63 4.55 -16.25
N GLY A 6 -6.45 5.61 -16.14
CA GLY A 6 -7.81 5.52 -15.63
C GLY A 6 -8.66 6.77 -15.87
N ASP A 7 -9.96 6.65 -15.67
CA ASP A 7 -10.87 7.79 -15.69
C ASP A 7 -11.05 8.31 -14.26
N TYR A 8 -10.60 9.54 -14.00
CA TYR A 8 -11.00 10.28 -12.80
C TYR A 8 -12.31 11.01 -13.09
N HIS A 9 -13.30 10.78 -12.24
CA HIS A 9 -14.63 11.34 -12.33
C HIS A 9 -14.87 12.34 -11.20
N ASP A 10 -14.69 13.64 -11.49
CA ASP A 10 -14.82 14.74 -10.52
C ASP A 10 -16.11 14.67 -9.66
N GLY A 11 -17.21 14.15 -10.22
CA GLY A 11 -18.51 14.07 -9.56
C GLY A 11 -18.66 12.95 -8.53
N THR A 12 -17.84 11.89 -8.60
CA THR A 12 -17.97 10.69 -7.74
C THR A 12 -16.71 10.39 -6.95
N ASP A 13 -15.55 10.74 -7.47
CA ASP A 13 -14.28 10.24 -6.95
C ASP A 13 -13.73 11.13 -5.85
N HIS A 14 -14.14 12.40 -5.80
CA HIS A 14 -13.74 13.35 -4.76
C HIS A 14 -12.21 13.42 -4.62
N LEU A 15 -11.64 13.05 -3.47
CA LEU A 15 -10.18 13.01 -3.26
C LEU A 15 -9.59 11.60 -3.43
N ASN A 16 -10.37 10.64 -3.94
CA ASN A 16 -9.83 9.37 -4.40
C ASN A 16 -9.27 9.54 -5.81
N VAL A 17 -7.95 9.61 -5.91
CA VAL A 17 -7.23 9.73 -7.18
C VAL A 17 -6.55 8.42 -7.56
N ALA A 18 -6.97 7.29 -6.99
CA ALA A 18 -6.44 5.99 -7.39
C ALA A 18 -6.80 5.70 -8.85
N GLU A 19 -5.86 5.13 -9.60
CA GLU A 19 -6.06 4.68 -10.98
C GLU A 19 -5.62 3.23 -11.15
N SER A 20 -6.22 2.57 -12.12
CA SER A 20 -5.74 1.28 -12.62
C SER A 20 -4.31 1.42 -13.14
N GLU A 21 -3.48 0.39 -12.94
CA GLU A 21 -2.06 0.39 -13.30
C GLU A 21 -1.20 1.54 -12.74
N GLY A 22 -1.73 2.32 -11.80
CA GLY A 22 -1.03 3.44 -11.19
C GLY A 22 0.30 2.98 -10.60
N ALA A 23 1.39 3.66 -10.97
CA ALA A 23 2.73 3.31 -10.52
C ALA A 23 3.65 4.53 -10.53
N VAL A 24 4.62 4.57 -9.61
CA VAL A 24 5.56 5.70 -9.53
C VAL A 24 6.39 5.82 -10.81
N HIS A 25 6.84 4.70 -11.38
CA HIS A 25 7.60 4.71 -12.64
C HIS A 25 6.81 5.21 -13.87
N ARG A 26 5.48 5.34 -13.74
CA ARG A 26 4.59 5.88 -14.78
C ARG A 26 4.18 7.33 -14.53
N ASN A 27 4.79 7.99 -13.53
CA ASN A 27 4.44 9.33 -13.06
C ASN A 27 3.05 9.46 -12.44
N SER A 28 2.36 8.36 -12.11
CA SER A 28 1.03 8.38 -11.50
C SER A 28 0.95 9.31 -10.29
N MET A 29 1.93 9.27 -9.40
CA MET A 29 1.95 10.14 -8.21
C MET A 29 1.96 11.63 -8.56
N VAL A 30 2.61 12.04 -9.66
CA VAL A 30 2.62 13.44 -10.11
C VAL A 30 1.24 13.86 -10.60
N GLU A 31 0.60 13.00 -11.37
CA GLU A 31 -0.72 13.27 -11.97
C GLU A 31 -1.82 13.24 -10.92
N GLN A 32 -1.79 12.25 -10.02
CA GLN A 32 -2.65 12.14 -8.85
C GLN A 32 -2.52 13.35 -7.92
N TRP A 33 -1.29 13.84 -7.70
CA TRP A 33 -1.05 15.07 -6.95
C TRP A 33 -1.70 16.28 -7.63
N ALA A 34 -1.50 16.44 -8.94
CA ALA A 34 -2.04 17.58 -9.70
C ALA A 34 -3.58 17.61 -9.65
N ILE A 35 -4.23 16.46 -9.82
CA ILE A 35 -5.68 16.34 -9.67
C ILE A 35 -6.08 16.69 -8.24
N MET A 36 -5.50 16.02 -7.24
CA MET A 36 -5.85 16.25 -5.84
C MET A 36 -5.72 17.73 -5.46
N ASP A 37 -4.60 18.38 -5.77
CA ASP A 37 -4.37 19.81 -5.47
C ASP A 37 -5.41 20.73 -6.13
N SER A 38 -5.81 20.42 -7.36
CA SER A 38 -6.86 21.18 -8.06
C SER A 38 -8.23 21.11 -7.37
N HIS A 39 -8.51 20.03 -6.63
CA HIS A 39 -9.77 19.83 -5.90
C HIS A 39 -9.71 20.26 -4.43
N LEU A 40 -8.52 20.39 -3.82
CA LEU A 40 -8.39 20.74 -2.40
C LEU A 40 -9.13 22.05 -2.04
N ASN A 41 -9.12 23.04 -2.93
CA ASN A 41 -9.80 24.34 -2.71
C ASN A 41 -11.34 24.23 -2.69
N ASN A 42 -11.93 23.11 -3.13
CA ASN A 42 -13.38 22.90 -3.10
C ASN A 42 -13.87 22.49 -1.70
N TYR A 43 -12.96 22.21 -0.76
CA TYR A 43 -13.30 21.79 0.60
C TYR A 43 -13.15 22.96 1.58
N ALA A 44 -14.29 23.46 2.07
CA ALA A 44 -14.31 24.49 3.09
C ALA A 44 -13.50 24.07 4.34
N ASP A 45 -12.80 25.03 4.93
CA ASP A 45 -12.01 24.87 6.15
C ASP A 45 -10.98 23.73 6.11
N LEU A 46 -10.48 23.37 4.91
CA LEU A 46 -9.52 22.27 4.72
C LEU A 46 -8.29 22.42 5.62
N ASP A 47 -7.75 23.64 5.75
CA ASP A 47 -6.56 23.90 6.57
C ASP A 47 -6.84 23.88 8.08
N GLN A 48 -8.11 23.97 8.48
CA GLN A 48 -8.52 23.93 9.88
C GLN A 48 -8.87 22.51 10.35
N ARG A 49 -9.12 21.57 9.44
CA ARG A 49 -9.55 20.20 9.75
C ARG A 49 -8.40 19.21 9.62
N TRP A 50 -8.44 18.14 10.42
CA TRP A 50 -7.55 16.99 10.24
C TRP A 50 -7.97 16.16 9.04
N LYS A 51 -7.00 15.69 8.27
CA LYS A 51 -7.18 14.81 7.10
C LYS A 51 -6.39 13.54 7.29
N VAL A 52 -6.93 12.45 6.75
CA VAL A 52 -6.20 11.18 6.61
C VAL A 52 -5.93 11.00 5.13
N LEU A 53 -4.65 10.89 4.77
CA LEU A 53 -4.20 10.59 3.41
C LEU A 53 -3.63 9.18 3.42
N THR A 54 -4.02 8.34 2.48
CA THR A 54 -3.54 6.97 2.36
C THR A 54 -2.84 6.79 1.02
N ILE A 55 -1.57 6.40 1.06
CA ILE A 55 -0.73 6.15 -0.10
C ILE A 55 -0.47 4.64 -0.16
N TRP A 56 -0.99 3.98 -1.20
CA TRP A 56 -0.79 2.56 -1.48
C TRP A 56 -0.33 2.38 -2.93
N MET A 57 0.98 2.38 -3.14
CA MET A 57 1.60 2.50 -4.47
C MET A 57 2.86 1.63 -4.58
N THR A 58 2.69 0.31 -4.50
CA THR A 58 3.83 -0.65 -4.48
C THR A 58 3.64 -1.80 -5.47
N ALA A 59 2.44 -2.39 -5.54
CA ALA A 59 2.20 -3.61 -6.31
C ALA A 59 2.55 -3.46 -7.80
N ASN A 60 2.06 -2.42 -8.46
CA ASN A 60 2.32 -2.19 -9.90
C ASN A 60 3.79 -1.90 -10.20
N ASP A 61 4.53 -1.27 -9.28
CA ASP A 61 5.96 -0.99 -9.45
C ASP A 61 6.83 -2.24 -9.30
N VAL A 62 6.39 -3.26 -8.53
CA VAL A 62 7.12 -4.52 -8.35
C VAL A 62 6.61 -5.65 -9.28
N CYS A 63 5.42 -5.51 -9.87
CA CYS A 63 4.73 -6.53 -10.65
C CYS A 63 5.50 -7.11 -11.85
N GLY A 64 6.48 -6.37 -12.38
CA GLY A 64 7.38 -6.81 -13.45
C GLY A 64 8.84 -7.00 -13.01
N ARG A 65 9.11 -7.01 -11.71
CA ARG A 65 10.48 -6.99 -11.14
C ARG A 65 10.78 -8.30 -10.41
N CYS A 66 10.93 -9.39 -11.17
CA CYS A 66 11.18 -10.73 -10.61
C CYS A 66 12.28 -11.54 -11.32
N ASP A 67 13.00 -10.95 -12.28
CA ASP A 67 14.13 -11.61 -12.97
C ASP A 67 15.46 -11.49 -12.20
N GLY A 68 15.40 -11.03 -10.95
CA GLY A 68 16.56 -10.80 -10.09
C GLY A 68 16.27 -9.75 -9.02
N PRO A 69 17.31 -9.35 -8.26
CA PRO A 69 17.22 -8.20 -7.36
C PRO A 69 16.79 -6.95 -8.12
N MET A 70 15.95 -6.13 -7.50
CA MET A 70 15.51 -4.85 -8.06
C MET A 70 16.72 -3.94 -8.36
N ASP A 71 16.68 -3.30 -9.52
CA ASP A 71 17.66 -2.28 -9.89
C ASP A 71 17.63 -1.11 -8.89
N GLN A 72 18.81 -0.68 -8.45
CA GLN A 72 18.93 0.38 -7.44
C GLN A 72 18.42 1.72 -7.97
N GLY A 73 18.68 2.05 -9.25
CA GLY A 73 18.19 3.29 -9.85
C GLY A 73 16.66 3.35 -9.93
N TYR A 74 16.04 2.20 -10.24
CA TYR A 74 14.57 2.06 -10.20
C TYR A 74 14.01 2.24 -8.79
N LEU A 75 14.62 1.60 -7.79
CA LEU A 75 14.22 1.76 -6.38
C LEU A 75 14.36 3.22 -5.93
N ASP A 76 15.48 3.87 -6.25
CA ASP A 76 15.76 5.26 -5.90
C ASP A 76 14.74 6.22 -6.54
N ALA A 77 14.36 5.97 -7.80
CA ALA A 77 13.33 6.74 -8.49
C ALA A 77 11.96 6.56 -7.81
N TRP A 78 11.60 5.34 -7.42
CA TRP A 78 10.36 5.06 -6.69
C TRP A 78 10.32 5.76 -5.32
N VAL A 79 11.41 5.70 -4.55
CA VAL A 79 11.54 6.40 -3.26
C VAL A 79 11.45 7.91 -3.47
N SER A 80 12.13 8.45 -4.48
CA SER A 80 12.13 9.88 -4.79
C SER A 80 10.74 10.39 -5.17
N GLY A 81 10.01 9.66 -6.01
CA GLY A 81 8.64 10.03 -6.39
C GLY A 81 7.69 10.05 -5.19
N THR A 82 7.81 9.06 -4.30
CA THR A 82 7.03 9.03 -3.05
C THR A 82 7.42 10.16 -2.09
N ASP A 83 8.72 10.46 -1.93
CA ASP A 83 9.21 11.58 -1.12
C ASP A 83 8.68 12.93 -1.63
N GLN A 84 8.70 13.14 -2.96
CA GLN A 84 8.21 14.36 -3.58
C GLN A 84 6.71 14.54 -3.38
N PHE A 85 5.91 13.47 -3.51
CA PHE A 85 4.48 13.54 -3.23
C PHE A 85 4.20 13.98 -1.79
N ILE A 86 4.86 13.35 -0.81
CA ILE A 86 4.74 13.71 0.62
C ILE A 86 5.14 15.17 0.84
N ARG A 87 6.25 15.62 0.24
CA ARG A 87 6.69 17.02 0.33
C ARG A 87 5.65 17.98 -0.21
N ASN A 88 5.08 17.68 -1.38
CA ASN A 88 4.09 18.54 -2.04
C ASN A 88 2.86 18.73 -1.16
N ILE A 89 2.23 17.65 -0.68
CA ILE A 89 1.03 17.75 0.16
C ILE A 89 1.32 18.42 1.52
N THR A 90 2.45 18.13 2.14
CA THR A 90 2.79 18.67 3.47
C THR A 90 3.26 20.13 3.45
N THR A 91 3.69 20.61 2.29
CA THR A 91 3.92 22.04 2.01
C THR A 91 2.59 22.74 1.71
N ARG A 92 1.67 22.06 1.04
CA ARG A 92 0.38 22.60 0.63
C ARG A 92 -0.60 22.79 1.78
N THR A 93 -0.63 21.88 2.76
CA THR A 93 -1.55 21.94 3.90
C THR A 93 -0.98 21.21 5.12
N GLY A 94 -1.42 21.63 6.31
CA GLY A 94 -1.14 20.99 7.58
C GLY A 94 -2.26 20.06 8.04
N LYS A 95 -2.25 19.68 9.32
CA LYS A 95 -3.28 18.80 9.95
C LYS A 95 -3.50 17.52 9.14
N LEU A 96 -2.42 16.78 8.92
CA LEU A 96 -2.40 15.65 8.00
C LEU A 96 -1.82 14.40 8.68
N TYR A 97 -2.56 13.30 8.61
CA TYR A 97 -2.09 11.98 8.99
C TYR A 97 -1.91 11.15 7.72
N ILE A 98 -0.66 10.87 7.35
CA ILE A 98 -0.31 10.15 6.13
C ILE A 98 -0.02 8.69 6.47
N ASN A 99 -0.81 7.79 5.91
CA ASN A 99 -0.55 6.36 5.90
C ASN A 99 0.29 5.99 4.67
N LEU A 100 1.43 5.35 4.90
CA LEU A 100 2.14 4.59 3.88
C LEU A 100 1.74 3.12 4.03
N ILE A 101 1.04 2.56 3.04
CA ILE A 101 0.59 1.17 3.09
C ILE A 101 1.68 0.29 2.51
N SER A 102 2.19 -0.64 3.30
CA SER A 102 3.10 -1.67 2.82
C SER A 102 2.31 -2.84 2.23
N THR A 103 2.98 -3.66 1.43
CA THR A 103 2.33 -4.70 0.61
C THR A 103 2.71 -6.10 1.08
N LEU A 104 1.77 -7.04 0.99
CA LEU A 104 2.02 -8.45 1.26
C LEU A 104 3.01 -9.08 0.26
N HIS A 105 3.54 -10.25 0.58
CA HIS A 105 4.25 -11.06 -0.40
C HIS A 105 3.31 -11.48 -1.54
N LEU A 106 3.63 -11.01 -2.75
CA LEU A 106 2.79 -11.21 -3.93
C LEU A 106 2.85 -12.64 -4.48
N SER A 107 3.85 -13.44 -4.08
CA SER A 107 3.84 -14.87 -4.39
C SER A 107 2.59 -15.58 -3.89
N ARG A 108 2.00 -15.15 -2.77
CA ARG A 108 0.77 -15.74 -2.25
C ARG A 108 -0.41 -15.51 -3.18
N VAL A 109 -0.49 -14.34 -3.83
CA VAL A 109 -1.52 -14.06 -4.83
C VAL A 109 -1.38 -15.03 -6.00
N ALA A 110 -0.14 -15.27 -6.46
CA ALA A 110 0.14 -16.25 -7.51
C ALA A 110 -0.28 -17.67 -7.11
N GLU A 111 -0.03 -18.10 -5.88
CA GLU A 111 -0.46 -19.41 -5.38
C GLU A 111 -1.98 -19.57 -5.40
N ILE A 112 -2.71 -18.56 -4.88
CA ILE A 112 -4.17 -18.57 -4.81
C ILE A 112 -4.77 -18.57 -6.23
N GLN A 113 -4.32 -17.66 -7.10
CA GLN A 113 -4.73 -17.58 -8.50
C GLN A 113 -4.51 -18.92 -9.24
N ARG A 114 -3.34 -19.55 -9.05
CA ARG A 114 -2.99 -20.83 -9.71
C ARG A 114 -3.72 -22.04 -9.11
N SER A 115 -4.29 -21.91 -7.91
CA SER A 115 -5.09 -22.98 -7.31
C SER A 115 -6.47 -23.15 -7.97
N VAL A 116 -6.91 -22.17 -8.75
CA VAL A 116 -8.23 -22.16 -9.40
C VAL A 116 -8.09 -22.33 -10.91
N GLU A 117 -8.78 -23.32 -11.49
CA GLU A 117 -8.59 -23.72 -12.89
C GLU A 117 -8.96 -22.62 -13.89
N TYR A 118 -10.09 -21.94 -13.69
CA TYR A 118 -10.51 -20.90 -14.62
C TYR A 118 -9.56 -19.70 -14.60
N CYS A 119 -9.05 -19.31 -13.42
CA CYS A 119 -8.04 -18.27 -13.29
C CYS A 119 -6.76 -18.62 -14.05
N LYS A 120 -6.30 -19.88 -13.99
CA LYS A 120 -5.16 -20.32 -14.80
C LYS A 120 -5.41 -20.22 -16.31
N ILE A 121 -6.65 -20.39 -16.77
CA ILE A 121 -7.01 -20.27 -18.18
C ILE A 121 -7.07 -18.80 -18.58
N GLU A 122 -7.71 -17.98 -17.76
CA GLU A 122 -7.87 -16.55 -17.95
C GLU A 122 -6.52 -15.83 -18.02
N HIS A 123 -5.61 -16.12 -17.09
CA HIS A 123 -4.26 -15.54 -17.04
C HIS A 123 -3.28 -16.06 -18.11
N LYS A 124 -3.74 -16.93 -19.02
CA LYS A 124 -3.03 -17.17 -20.29
C LYS A 124 -3.30 -16.08 -21.32
N VAL A 125 -4.42 -15.36 -21.18
CA VAL A 125 -4.88 -14.35 -22.14
C VAL A 125 -4.87 -12.93 -21.56
N ILE A 126 -5.06 -12.78 -20.24
CA ILE A 126 -4.89 -11.50 -19.54
C ILE A 126 -3.49 -11.38 -18.92
N ASN A 127 -3.08 -10.16 -18.58
CA ASN A 127 -1.80 -9.87 -17.96
C ASN A 127 -1.98 -8.71 -16.97
N GLU A 128 -2.35 -9.07 -15.74
CA GLU A 128 -2.56 -8.12 -14.66
C GLU A 128 -1.23 -7.79 -13.97
N CYS A 129 -0.38 -8.81 -13.77
CA CYS A 129 0.90 -8.67 -13.08
C CYS A 129 1.89 -9.73 -13.59
N GLY A 130 2.81 -9.32 -14.46
CA GLY A 130 3.65 -10.26 -15.22
C GLY A 130 4.38 -11.32 -14.38
N CYS A 131 4.88 -10.96 -13.20
CA CYS A 131 5.55 -11.90 -12.30
C CYS A 131 4.59 -12.89 -11.63
N ILE A 132 3.39 -12.46 -11.26
CA ILE A 132 2.35 -13.32 -10.67
C ILE A 132 1.79 -14.26 -11.72
N ASP A 133 1.52 -13.75 -12.93
CA ASP A 133 0.84 -14.51 -13.97
C ASP A 133 1.78 -15.54 -14.61
N LYS A 134 3.04 -15.16 -14.84
CA LYS A 134 3.98 -15.94 -15.66
C LYS A 134 5.26 -16.38 -14.93
N GLY A 135 5.50 -15.89 -13.71
CA GLY A 135 6.73 -16.18 -12.97
C GLY A 135 6.83 -17.62 -12.48
N ASN A 136 8.02 -18.22 -12.59
CA ASN A 136 8.32 -19.49 -11.93
C ASN A 136 8.63 -19.29 -10.43
N SER A 137 8.89 -20.38 -9.69
CA SER A 137 9.17 -20.33 -8.25
C SER A 137 10.39 -19.47 -7.89
N THR A 138 11.42 -19.43 -8.74
CA THR A 138 12.60 -18.56 -8.54
C THR A 138 12.22 -17.09 -8.72
N MET A 139 11.43 -16.78 -9.74
CA MET A 139 10.95 -15.42 -10.00
C MET A 139 10.05 -14.93 -8.85
N LEU A 140 9.13 -15.76 -8.37
CA LEU A 140 8.27 -15.40 -7.24
C LEU A 140 9.06 -15.13 -5.94
N LYS A 141 10.20 -15.80 -5.72
CA LYS A 141 11.11 -15.45 -4.61
C LYS A 141 11.75 -14.08 -4.78
N PHE A 142 12.15 -13.71 -6.00
CA PHE A 142 12.64 -12.35 -6.27
C PHE A 142 11.54 -11.31 -6.15
N LEU A 143 10.31 -11.62 -6.58
CA LEU A 143 9.14 -10.76 -6.41
C LEU A 143 8.93 -10.42 -4.92
N ASP A 144 8.93 -11.42 -4.04
CA ASP A 144 8.78 -11.21 -2.61
C ASP A 144 9.96 -10.45 -2.01
N ALA A 145 11.20 -10.78 -2.40
CA ALA A 145 12.39 -10.09 -1.93
C ALA A 145 12.38 -8.59 -2.33
N ASN A 146 11.95 -8.29 -3.56
CA ASN A 146 11.83 -6.92 -4.05
C ASN A 146 10.66 -6.18 -3.40
N THR A 147 9.55 -6.87 -3.11
CA THR A 147 8.44 -6.31 -2.33
C THR A 147 8.88 -5.94 -0.92
N ALA A 148 9.60 -6.84 -0.24
CA ALA A 148 10.15 -6.58 1.10
C ALA A 148 11.16 -5.42 1.08
N LEU A 149 11.95 -5.29 0.01
CA LEU A 149 12.87 -4.16 -0.18
C LEU A 149 12.11 -2.83 -0.28
N MET A 150 11.02 -2.77 -1.04
CA MET A 150 10.19 -1.57 -1.14
C MET A 150 9.47 -1.23 0.18
N ASN A 151 8.92 -2.24 0.88
CA ASN A 151 8.33 -2.05 2.21
C ASN A 151 9.36 -1.47 3.20
N LYS A 152 10.59 -1.99 3.19
CA LYS A 152 11.69 -1.44 3.99
C LYS A 152 11.95 0.04 3.66
N GLN A 153 11.89 0.43 2.39
CA GLN A 153 12.06 1.83 2.03
C GLN A 153 10.89 2.72 2.49
N LEU A 154 9.66 2.22 2.57
CA LEU A 154 8.54 2.95 3.20
C LEU A 154 8.84 3.25 4.67
N HIS A 155 9.37 2.27 5.40
CA HIS A 155 9.77 2.43 6.81
C HIS A 155 10.87 3.49 6.97
N VAL A 156 11.92 3.42 6.14
CA VAL A 156 12.98 4.44 6.11
C VAL A 156 12.42 5.83 5.79
N LEU A 157 11.52 5.92 4.81
CA LEU A 157 10.91 7.17 4.39
C LEU A 157 10.02 7.77 5.48
N ALA A 158 9.21 6.96 6.17
CA ALA A 158 8.39 7.41 7.27
C ALA A 158 9.23 7.96 8.42
N GLN A 159 10.30 7.24 8.82
CA GLN A 159 11.22 7.73 9.85
C GLN A 159 11.87 9.05 9.46
N LYS A 160 12.37 9.16 8.21
CA LYS A 160 12.95 10.40 7.67
C LYS A 160 11.98 11.59 7.82
N TRP A 161 10.70 11.41 7.47
CA TRP A 161 9.71 12.48 7.56
C TRP A 161 9.34 12.82 9.00
N GLN A 162 9.22 11.83 9.89
CA GLN A 162 9.03 12.08 11.32
C GLN A 162 10.17 12.92 11.90
N ASP A 163 11.42 12.56 11.61
CA ASP A 163 12.59 13.31 12.06
C ASP A 163 12.59 14.74 11.49
N SER A 164 12.26 14.90 10.21
CA SER A 164 12.16 16.22 9.56
C SER A 164 11.08 17.11 10.20
N PHE A 165 9.92 16.55 10.54
CA PHE A 165 8.85 17.31 11.20
C PHE A 165 9.21 17.69 12.63
N ALA A 166 9.83 16.77 13.38
CA ALA A 166 10.34 17.04 14.71
C ALA A 166 11.39 18.16 14.71
N ALA A 167 12.35 18.11 13.79
CA ALA A 167 13.37 19.15 13.62
C ALA A 167 12.79 20.52 13.25
N ALA A 168 11.69 20.53 12.48
CA ALA A 168 10.97 21.74 12.10
C ALA A 168 9.93 22.21 13.15
N GLY A 169 9.76 21.48 14.26
CA GLY A 169 8.74 21.79 15.28
C GLY A 169 7.29 21.61 14.79
N ARG A 170 7.06 20.83 13.72
CA ARG A 170 5.74 20.54 13.17
C ARG A 170 5.07 19.43 14.00
N SER A 171 3.90 19.72 14.56
CA SER A 171 3.07 18.76 15.30
C SER A 171 1.69 18.54 14.66
N ASP A 172 1.46 19.19 13.54
CA ASP A 172 0.24 19.13 12.74
C ASP A 172 0.34 18.09 11.60
N VAL A 173 1.44 17.35 11.47
CA VAL A 173 1.61 16.33 10.42
C VAL A 173 2.28 15.09 10.99
N ALA A 174 1.87 13.92 10.52
CA ALA A 174 2.55 12.65 10.77
C ALA A 174 2.59 11.79 9.50
N VAL A 175 3.69 11.06 9.30
CA VAL A 175 3.84 10.02 8.26
C VAL A 175 4.13 8.71 8.97
N VAL A 176 3.30 7.70 8.72
CA VAL A 176 3.31 6.43 9.46
C VAL A 176 3.12 5.27 8.50
N VAL A 177 3.98 4.27 8.57
CA VAL A 177 3.76 3.00 7.85
C VAL A 177 2.67 2.18 8.55
N GLN A 178 1.78 1.60 7.75
CA GLN A 178 0.76 0.67 8.21
C GLN A 178 1.10 -0.73 7.69
N PRO A 179 1.84 -1.54 8.48
CA PRO A 179 2.41 -2.79 8.01
C PRO A 179 1.47 -4.00 8.17
N PHE A 180 0.16 -3.78 8.21
CA PHE A 180 -0.82 -4.84 8.52
C PHE A 180 -0.89 -5.94 7.44
N MET A 181 -0.34 -5.68 6.26
CA MET A 181 -0.23 -6.63 5.14
C MET A 181 1.12 -7.36 5.10
N GLU A 182 2.15 -6.87 5.81
CA GLU A 182 3.48 -7.48 5.77
C GLU A 182 3.51 -8.83 6.47
N GLY A 183 3.82 -9.88 5.70
CA GLY A 183 3.78 -11.27 6.14
C GLY A 183 2.39 -11.91 6.07
N LEU A 184 1.39 -11.20 5.51
CA LEU A 184 0.09 -11.77 5.24
C LEU A 184 0.22 -12.83 4.15
N GLY A 185 -0.31 -14.03 4.37
CA GLY A 185 -0.41 -14.99 3.29
C GLY A 185 -1.01 -16.35 3.63
N ASP A 186 -0.54 -16.99 4.70
CA ASP A 186 -0.88 -18.40 4.99
C ASP A 186 -2.39 -18.67 5.12
N THR A 187 -3.16 -17.69 5.60
CA THR A 187 -4.61 -17.80 5.80
C THR A 187 -5.45 -17.24 4.66
N LEU A 188 -4.82 -16.66 3.63
CA LEU A 188 -5.55 -16.15 2.48
C LEU A 188 -6.01 -17.31 1.59
N ASP A 189 -7.24 -17.24 1.11
CA ASP A 189 -7.85 -18.17 0.17
C ASP A 189 -8.36 -17.41 -1.07
N PHE A 190 -9.00 -18.12 -1.99
CA PHE A 190 -9.52 -17.52 -3.22
C PHE A 190 -10.55 -16.41 -2.98
N GLY A 191 -11.26 -16.41 -1.84
CA GLY A 191 -12.18 -15.33 -1.50
C GLY A 191 -11.50 -13.97 -1.32
N PHE A 192 -10.17 -13.95 -1.15
CA PHE A 192 -9.40 -12.71 -1.15
C PHE A 192 -9.33 -12.04 -2.52
N LEU A 193 -9.43 -12.80 -3.62
CA LEU A 193 -9.29 -12.28 -4.98
C LEU A 193 -10.67 -12.06 -5.63
N SER A 194 -10.74 -11.07 -6.50
CA SER A 194 -11.89 -10.83 -7.35
C SER A 194 -12.12 -12.02 -8.28
N ASN A 195 -13.35 -12.52 -8.34
CA ASN A 195 -13.69 -13.60 -9.26
C ASN A 195 -13.63 -13.19 -10.74
N LEU A 196 -13.55 -11.88 -11.03
CA LEU A 196 -13.56 -11.32 -12.38
C LEU A 196 -12.19 -11.26 -13.05
N ASP A 197 -11.13 -11.05 -12.27
CA ASP A 197 -9.76 -10.93 -12.78
C ASP A 197 -8.78 -11.86 -12.07
N CYS A 198 -9.22 -12.56 -11.02
CA CYS A 198 -8.41 -13.44 -10.19
C CYS A 198 -7.12 -12.81 -9.66
N PHE A 199 -7.08 -11.49 -9.47
CA PHE A 199 -5.88 -10.75 -9.10
C PHE A 199 -6.15 -9.64 -8.07
N HIS A 200 -7.07 -8.73 -8.35
CA HIS A 200 -7.35 -7.63 -7.42
C HIS A 200 -8.09 -8.13 -6.18
N PRO A 201 -8.00 -7.44 -5.03
CA PRO A 201 -8.78 -7.80 -3.86
C PRO A 201 -10.29 -7.83 -4.17
N SER A 202 -10.99 -8.84 -3.69
CA SER A 202 -12.45 -8.89 -3.74
C SER A 202 -13.08 -7.74 -2.92
N ALA A 203 -14.37 -7.51 -3.08
CA ALA A 203 -15.09 -6.54 -2.24
C ALA A 203 -14.97 -6.88 -0.72
N GLU A 204 -15.03 -8.17 -0.37
CA GLU A 204 -14.83 -8.65 1.00
C GLU A 204 -13.39 -8.41 1.47
N ALA A 205 -12.41 -8.65 0.60
CA ALA A 205 -11.01 -8.35 0.90
C ALA A 205 -10.79 -6.85 1.11
N HIS A 206 -11.35 -5.98 0.27
CA HIS A 206 -11.30 -4.53 0.45
C HIS A 206 -11.90 -4.10 1.79
N GLN A 207 -13.06 -4.63 2.18
CA GLN A 207 -13.66 -4.35 3.49
C GLN A 207 -12.72 -4.76 4.62
N SER A 208 -12.12 -5.93 4.51
CA SER A 208 -11.27 -6.47 5.56
C SER A 208 -9.92 -5.73 5.64
N LEU A 209 -9.33 -5.35 4.50
CA LEU A 209 -8.14 -4.49 4.44
C LEU A 209 -8.41 -3.11 5.04
N ALA A 210 -9.61 -2.53 4.81
CA ALA A 210 -10.01 -1.27 5.43
C ALA A 210 -10.09 -1.38 6.96
N ILE A 211 -10.61 -2.50 7.49
CA ILE A 211 -10.59 -2.80 8.93
C ILE A 211 -9.15 -2.93 9.43
N GLY A 212 -8.29 -3.64 8.70
CA GLY A 212 -6.87 -3.77 9.01
C GLY A 212 -6.16 -2.42 9.14
N LEU A 213 -6.37 -1.54 8.15
CA LEU A 213 -5.86 -0.17 8.18
C LEU A 213 -6.40 0.63 9.37
N TRP A 214 -7.72 0.64 9.58
CA TRP A 214 -8.36 1.34 10.70
C TRP A 214 -7.79 0.92 12.05
N ASN A 215 -7.69 -0.40 12.26
CA ASN A 215 -7.14 -0.96 13.48
C ASN A 215 -5.67 -0.60 13.64
N SER A 216 -4.87 -0.67 12.57
CA SER A 216 -3.45 -0.32 12.56
C SER A 216 -3.21 1.15 12.95
N MET A 217 -4.04 2.07 12.46
CA MET A 217 -3.98 3.49 12.82
C MET A 217 -4.27 3.70 14.32
N LEU A 218 -5.22 2.97 14.91
CA LEU A 218 -5.61 3.12 16.31
C LEU A 218 -4.71 2.36 17.31
N CYS A 219 -3.73 1.63 16.80
CA CYS A 219 -2.98 0.65 17.55
C CYS A 219 -1.81 1.28 18.35
N ASN A 220 -2.15 1.92 19.46
CA ASN A 220 -1.21 2.68 20.29
C ASN A 220 -0.44 1.86 21.35
N LYS A 221 -0.95 0.66 21.71
CA LYS A 221 -0.37 -0.17 22.76
C LYS A 221 0.17 -1.48 22.18
N GLY A 222 1.46 -1.72 22.37
CA GLY A 222 2.10 -2.96 21.93
C GLY A 222 2.21 -3.07 20.41
N ARG A 223 2.60 -1.97 19.72
CA ARG A 223 2.71 -1.93 18.24
C ARG A 223 3.54 -3.08 17.67
N ALA A 224 4.69 -3.35 18.29
CA ALA A 224 5.55 -4.49 17.97
C ALA A 224 4.92 -5.89 18.12
N GLN A 225 3.93 -6.06 18.99
CA GLN A 225 3.38 -7.38 19.35
C GLN A 225 1.96 -7.63 18.84
N ARG A 226 1.16 -6.56 18.69
CA ARG A 226 -0.28 -6.62 18.41
C ARG A 226 -0.68 -5.97 17.10
N CYS A 227 0.09 -5.00 16.64
CA CYS A 227 -0.23 -4.20 15.46
C CYS A 227 0.62 -4.58 14.24
N GLY A 228 1.79 -5.19 14.48
CA GLY A 228 2.48 -6.05 13.51
C GLY A 228 1.89 -7.46 13.40
N ARG A 229 0.70 -7.71 13.98
CA ARG A 229 -0.06 -8.92 13.68
C ARG A 229 -0.61 -8.78 12.26
N LEU A 230 -0.34 -9.81 11.48
CA LEU A 230 -0.90 -10.05 10.16
C LEU A 230 -2.41 -9.84 10.20
N PHE A 231 -2.91 -9.07 9.23
CA PHE A 231 -4.32 -9.03 8.92
C PHE A 231 -4.95 -10.43 8.91
N SER A 232 -6.21 -10.52 9.34
CA SER A 232 -7.03 -11.71 9.23
C SER A 232 -8.39 -11.31 8.67
N LYS A 233 -8.94 -12.14 7.78
CA LYS A 233 -10.26 -11.91 7.19
C LYS A 233 -11.38 -11.76 8.22
N ASP A 234 -11.24 -12.39 9.39
CA ASP A 234 -12.25 -12.34 10.46
C ASP A 234 -12.04 -11.18 11.46
N MET A 235 -11.08 -10.28 11.19
CA MET A 235 -10.74 -9.18 12.09
C MET A 235 -11.92 -8.20 12.23
N GLN A 236 -12.25 -7.86 13.47
CA GLN A 236 -13.30 -6.88 13.78
C GLN A 236 -12.73 -5.46 13.92
N PRO A 237 -13.46 -4.42 13.49
CA PRO A 237 -13.02 -3.04 13.66
C PRO A 237 -13.00 -2.64 15.14
N VAL A 238 -11.95 -1.95 15.53
CA VAL A 238 -11.83 -1.33 16.85
C VAL A 238 -12.85 -0.18 16.94
N CYS A 239 -13.71 -0.24 17.95
CA CYS A 239 -14.64 0.83 18.28
C CYS A 239 -13.86 1.99 18.93
N ALA A 240 -13.63 3.05 18.16
CA ALA A 240 -13.00 4.26 18.67
C ALA A 240 -13.93 5.01 19.65
N ASN A 241 -13.35 5.70 20.61
CA ASN A 241 -14.05 6.59 21.54
C ASN A 241 -13.27 7.91 21.71
N SER A 242 -13.70 8.77 22.63
CA SER A 242 -13.08 10.09 22.86
C SER A 242 -11.61 10.06 23.30
N THR A 243 -11.08 8.90 23.69
CA THR A 243 -9.67 8.70 24.09
C THR A 243 -8.84 8.00 23.01
N SER A 244 -9.47 7.58 21.92
CA SER A 244 -8.80 6.98 20.78
C SER A 244 -8.00 8.03 20.01
N VAL A 245 -6.74 7.73 19.73
CA VAL A 245 -5.85 8.58 18.94
C VAL A 245 -5.22 7.75 17.83
N PHE A 246 -4.86 8.38 16.72
CA PHE A 246 -4.02 7.70 15.74
C PHE A 246 -2.58 7.62 16.22
N TYR A 247 -1.93 6.51 15.93
CA TYR A 247 -0.57 6.25 16.31
C TYR A 247 0.39 7.12 15.50
N THR A 248 1.22 7.92 16.18
CA THR A 248 2.27 8.76 15.58
C THR A 248 3.64 8.49 16.20
N GLY A 249 3.81 7.35 16.87
CA GLY A 249 5.04 6.98 17.56
C GLY A 249 6.08 6.36 16.62
N PRO A 250 7.20 5.87 17.21
CA PRO A 250 8.30 5.26 16.47
C PRO A 250 7.85 4.11 15.57
N ASP A 251 8.53 3.95 14.45
CA ASP A 251 8.19 2.89 13.50
C ASP A 251 8.42 1.48 14.09
N VAL A 252 7.66 0.52 13.58
CA VAL A 252 7.72 -0.89 13.95
C VAL A 252 7.77 -1.72 12.67
N VAL A 253 8.96 -2.18 12.32
CA VAL A 253 9.19 -3.09 11.19
C VAL A 253 8.88 -4.51 11.65
N PRO A 254 7.88 -5.20 11.08
CA PRO A 254 7.59 -6.58 11.43
C PRO A 254 8.76 -7.50 11.07
N VAL A 255 9.00 -8.51 11.90
CA VAL A 255 9.88 -9.63 11.50
C VAL A 255 9.06 -10.56 10.62
N VAL A 256 9.07 -10.30 9.31
CA VAL A 256 8.41 -11.16 8.32
C VAL A 256 9.29 -12.38 8.07
N PRO A 257 8.81 -13.61 8.31
CA PRO A 257 9.54 -14.81 7.92
C PRO A 257 9.83 -14.78 6.41
N PRO A 258 10.98 -15.31 5.94
CA PRO A 258 11.15 -15.56 4.52
C PRO A 258 9.95 -16.36 4.01
N ALA A 259 9.48 -16.11 2.79
CA ALA A 259 8.49 -16.94 2.12
C ALA A 259 9.03 -18.37 1.94
N ASN A 260 9.01 -19.16 3.02
CA ASN A 260 9.62 -20.48 3.13
C ASN A 260 8.63 -21.43 3.75
N LYS A 261 7.79 -21.99 2.87
CA LYS A 261 7.32 -23.39 2.82
C LYS A 261 6.18 -23.46 1.81
N MET A 262 6.44 -23.48 0.50
CA MET A 262 5.44 -23.97 -0.48
C MET A 262 5.94 -24.25 -1.90
N TYR A 263 7.24 -24.09 -2.21
CA TYR A 263 7.77 -24.40 -3.55
C TYR A 263 8.29 -25.85 -3.72
N SER A 264 7.80 -26.81 -2.92
CA SER A 264 8.12 -28.22 -3.08
C SER A 264 6.94 -29.00 -3.67
N SER A 265 6.78 -28.90 -4.99
CA SER A 265 6.25 -29.95 -5.86
C SER A 265 6.56 -29.60 -7.30
#